data_AF-A0A0S8CIY9-F1
#
_entry.id   AF-A0A0S8CIY9-F1
#
_cell.length_a   1.000
_cell.length_b   1.000
_cell.length_c   1.000
_cell.angle_alpha   90.00
_cell.angle_beta   90.00
_cell.angle_gamma   90.00
#
_symmetry.space_group_name_H-M   'P 1'
#
loop_
_entity.id
_entity.type
_entity.pdbx_description
1 polymer ?
#
loop_
_entity_poly.entity_id
_entity_poly.type
_entity_poly.pdbx_seq_one_letter_code
_entity_poly.pdbx_strand_id
1 'polypeptide(L)'
;MDHSWTESAKAVYEGIIHALDKTPLSAPISPEKESSESKEGSGLLSSEVSVPSQSSFSLTSDDITAEFASLPIRSRREAIESGILKDLTPIAQSIGLEFCVGMTNPLWDQYITPSPDFTEELIQNRLRDTLVAVRLRLASLKTPTPLVDVPVLLEFPPEPTPQLCLTFALFHKDPVDGDCLLLIHPGEVFATRQAFENN
;
A
#
# COMPACT_ATOMS: atom_id res chain seq x y z
N MET A 1 8.03 21.11 -34.86
CA MET A 1 8.24 20.63 -33.46
C MET A 1 7.38 21.55 -32.63
N ASP A 2 6.09 21.23 -32.60
CA ASP A 2 5.07 22.21 -32.27
C ASP A 2 4.83 22.16 -30.76
N HIS A 3 5.41 23.13 -30.06
CA HIS A 3 5.17 23.35 -28.64
C HIS A 3 3.84 24.09 -28.44
N SER A 4 2.72 23.46 -28.78
CA SER A 4 1.39 23.98 -28.45
C SER A 4 0.99 23.47 -27.07
N TRP A 5 1.46 24.14 -26.02
CA TRP A 5 0.87 23.96 -24.69
C TRP A 5 -0.59 24.38 -24.76
N THR A 6 -1.48 23.56 -24.21
CA THR A 6 -2.87 23.95 -24.00
C THR A 6 -2.95 25.04 -22.94
N GLU A 7 -3.96 25.90 -23.03
CA GLU A 7 -4.15 27.02 -22.09
C GLU A 7 -4.28 26.56 -20.63
N SER A 8 -4.89 25.39 -20.43
CA SER A 8 -4.96 24.71 -19.13
C SER A 8 -3.60 24.24 -18.62
N ALA A 9 -2.75 23.67 -19.48
CA ALA A 9 -1.40 23.23 -19.10
C ALA A 9 -0.53 24.43 -18.69
N LYS A 10 -0.69 25.57 -19.38
CA LYS A 10 0.00 26.81 -19.01
C LYS A 10 -0.47 27.34 -17.66
N ALA A 11 -1.77 27.37 -17.41
CA ALA A 11 -2.33 27.86 -16.15
C ALA A 11 -1.86 27.06 -14.93
N VAL A 12 -1.77 25.73 -15.05
CA VAL A 12 -1.28 24.85 -13.97
C VAL A 12 0.20 25.12 -13.69
N TYR A 13 1.03 25.24 -14.74
CA TYR A 13 2.45 25.51 -14.60
C TYR A 13 2.71 26.86 -13.90
N GLU A 14 2.03 27.92 -14.34
CA GLU A 14 2.13 29.24 -13.70
C GLU A 14 1.69 29.21 -12.23
N GLY A 15 0.64 28.43 -11.91
CA GLY A 15 0.19 28.23 -10.54
C GLY A 15 1.24 27.57 -9.64
N ILE A 16 1.97 26.58 -10.16
CA ILE A 16 3.04 25.89 -9.43
C ILE A 16 4.23 26.81 -9.18
N ILE A 17 4.68 27.56 -10.20
CA ILE A 17 5.80 28.51 -10.06
C ILE A 17 5.47 29.57 -9.01
N HIS A 18 4.27 30.15 -9.06
CA HIS A 18 3.85 31.16 -8.12
C HIS A 18 3.68 30.64 -6.67
N ALA A 19 3.37 29.35 -6.49
CA ALA A 19 3.35 28.73 -5.17
C ALA A 19 4.77 28.51 -4.61
N LEU A 20 5.72 28.14 -5.47
CA LEU A 20 7.12 27.94 -5.11
C LEU A 20 7.79 29.25 -4.68
N ASP A 21 7.56 30.35 -5.40
CA ASP A 21 8.08 31.68 -5.06
C ASP A 21 7.50 32.24 -3.76
N LYS A 22 6.35 31.75 -3.31
CA LYS A 22 5.68 32.17 -2.06
C LYS A 22 6.09 31.34 -0.84
N THR A 23 7.10 30.49 -0.95
CA THR A 23 7.63 29.72 0.19
C THR A 23 8.91 30.38 0.74
N PRO A 24 8.83 31.32 1.70
CA PRO A 24 10.04 31.86 2.31
C PRO A 24 10.64 30.88 3.31
N LEU A 25 11.81 30.33 2.95
CA LEU A 25 12.72 29.61 3.85
C LEU A 25 13.64 30.61 4.58
N SER A 26 13.44 30.74 5.89
CA SER A 26 14.37 31.14 6.97
C SER A 26 14.88 32.60 7.19
N ALA A 27 14.44 33.13 8.36
CA ALA A 27 15.16 33.89 9.44
C ALA A 27 15.52 35.39 9.22
N PRO A 28 15.73 36.27 10.27
CA PRO A 28 15.99 36.04 11.71
C PRO A 28 15.24 36.97 12.73
N ILE A 29 15.72 37.00 13.98
CA ILE A 29 15.12 37.44 15.27
C ILE A 29 15.28 38.96 15.60
N SER A 30 14.32 39.51 16.40
CA SER A 30 14.38 40.65 17.39
C SER A 30 14.03 42.11 16.96
N PRO A 31 13.62 43.03 17.88
CA PRO A 31 12.52 43.02 18.87
C PRO A 31 11.68 44.34 18.90
N GLU A 32 10.68 44.41 19.79
CA GLU A 32 9.96 45.59 20.34
C GLU A 32 8.92 46.36 19.48
N LYS A 33 7.63 46.24 19.82
CA LYS A 33 6.90 47.24 20.62
C LYS A 33 5.48 46.80 21.03
N GLU A 34 5.13 47.29 22.22
CA GLU A 34 4.06 46.88 23.13
C GLU A 34 2.63 47.31 22.78
N SER A 35 1.71 46.84 23.66
CA SER A 35 0.31 47.21 23.91
C SER A 35 -0.74 46.43 23.12
N SER A 36 -1.75 45.82 23.74
CA SER A 36 -2.23 45.93 25.13
C SER A 36 -3.22 44.81 25.46
N GLU A 37 -3.30 44.51 26.75
CA GLU A 37 -4.13 43.53 27.46
C GLU A 37 -5.60 43.44 27.05
N SER A 38 -6.20 42.23 27.12
CA SER A 38 -6.98 41.82 28.31
C SER A 38 -7.65 40.44 28.19
N LYS A 39 -7.45 39.64 29.26
CA LYS A 39 -8.37 38.71 29.97
C LYS A 39 -9.10 37.62 29.19
N GLU A 40 -9.27 36.39 29.68
CA GLU A 40 -8.96 35.68 30.93
C GLU A 40 -9.29 34.21 30.62
N GLY A 41 -8.65 33.27 31.32
CA GLY A 41 -9.34 32.02 31.63
C GLY A 41 -8.68 30.71 31.21
N SER A 42 -8.01 30.12 32.19
CA SER A 42 -8.15 28.71 32.56
C SER A 42 -7.40 27.67 31.74
N GLY A 43 -6.33 27.16 32.36
CA GLY A 43 -6.01 25.74 32.49
C GLY A 43 -5.81 24.92 31.21
N LEU A 44 -4.64 24.28 31.09
CA LEU A 44 -4.51 22.82 31.16
C LEU A 44 -3.11 22.39 30.70
N LEU A 45 -2.46 21.63 31.57
CA LEU A 45 -1.68 20.42 31.29
C LEU A 45 -0.44 20.54 30.37
N SER A 46 0.72 20.37 31.01
CA SER A 46 1.83 19.62 30.42
C SER A 46 1.28 18.35 29.79
N SER A 47 1.29 18.28 28.46
CA SER A 47 1.12 17.03 27.74
C SER A 47 2.49 16.66 27.19
N GLU A 48 3.06 15.65 27.83
CA GLU A 48 4.23 14.93 27.37
C GLU A 48 4.06 14.53 25.90
N VAL A 49 5.13 14.73 25.12
CA VAL A 49 5.23 14.25 23.76
C VAL A 49 5.32 12.72 23.83
N SER A 50 4.16 12.08 23.78
CA SER A 50 4.04 10.65 23.52
C SER A 50 4.37 10.39 22.06
N VAL A 51 5.57 9.87 21.84
CA VAL A 51 5.96 9.17 20.62
C VAL A 51 4.87 8.14 20.29
N PRO A 52 4.35 8.06 19.05
CA PRO A 52 3.42 7.01 18.70
C PRO A 52 4.17 5.68 18.81
N SER A 53 3.78 4.92 19.83
CA SER A 53 4.20 3.54 20.04
C SER A 53 4.01 2.77 18.75
N GLN A 54 5.10 2.23 18.22
CA GLN A 54 5.08 1.13 17.29
C GLN A 54 4.19 0.06 17.92
N SER A 55 3.01 -0.13 17.35
CA SER A 55 2.13 -1.25 17.70
C SER A 55 2.93 -2.52 17.41
N SER A 56 3.51 -3.06 18.47
CA SER A 56 4.08 -4.39 18.49
C SER A 56 2.96 -5.35 18.10
N PHE A 57 2.96 -5.79 16.84
CA PHE A 57 2.19 -6.93 16.40
C PHE A 57 2.72 -8.13 17.18
N SER A 58 2.05 -8.44 18.30
CA SER A 58 2.28 -9.66 19.06
C SER A 58 1.76 -10.82 18.21
N LEU A 59 2.61 -11.33 17.34
CA LEU A 59 2.39 -12.57 16.60
C LEU A 59 2.41 -13.72 17.60
N THR A 60 1.24 -14.10 18.11
CA THR A 60 1.09 -15.43 18.71
C THR A 60 1.23 -16.44 17.58
N SER A 61 2.31 -17.22 17.63
CA SER A 61 2.77 -18.16 16.61
C SER A 61 1.82 -19.35 16.34
N ASP A 62 0.60 -19.33 16.87
CA ASP A 62 -0.31 -20.48 16.94
C ASP A 62 -1.49 -20.43 15.95
N ASP A 63 -1.54 -19.45 15.05
CA ASP A 63 -2.56 -19.40 13.99
C ASP A 63 -1.96 -19.42 12.57
N ILE A 64 -0.83 -20.11 12.42
CA ILE A 64 -0.36 -20.53 11.10
C ILE A 64 -1.29 -21.68 10.70
N THR A 65 -2.28 -21.39 9.86
CA THR A 65 -3.18 -22.40 9.31
C THR A 65 -2.32 -23.54 8.73
N ALA A 66 -2.44 -24.74 9.32
CA ALA A 66 -1.63 -25.91 9.01
C ALA A 66 -1.67 -26.34 7.52
N GLU A 67 -2.57 -25.75 6.74
CA GLU A 67 -2.64 -25.90 5.29
C GLU A 67 -1.41 -25.36 4.55
N PHE A 68 -0.68 -24.36 5.06
CA PHE A 68 0.48 -23.81 4.32
C PHE A 68 1.81 -24.51 4.60
N ALA A 69 1.91 -25.30 5.68
CA ALA A 69 3.16 -25.91 6.12
C ALA A 69 3.52 -27.24 5.42
N SER A 70 2.60 -27.82 4.63
CA SER A 70 2.75 -29.21 4.12
C SER A 70 2.49 -29.38 2.63
N LEU A 71 2.31 -28.30 1.87
CA LEU A 71 1.95 -28.44 0.45
C LEU A 71 3.22 -28.48 -0.42
N PRO A 72 3.44 -29.56 -1.20
CA PRO A 72 4.48 -29.56 -2.24
C PRO A 72 4.24 -28.39 -3.19
N ILE A 73 5.30 -27.81 -3.75
CA ILE A 73 5.21 -26.66 -4.68
C ILE A 73 4.06 -26.86 -5.65
N ARG A 74 2.94 -26.19 -5.41
CA ARG A 74 1.82 -26.17 -6.34
C ARG A 74 2.10 -25.07 -7.34
N SER A 75 1.91 -25.36 -8.61
CA SER A 75 1.90 -24.30 -9.62
C SER A 75 0.83 -23.25 -9.23
N ARG A 76 1.06 -21.99 -9.57
CA ARG A 76 0.10 -20.89 -9.39
C ARG A 76 -1.26 -21.27 -9.94
N ARG A 77 -1.29 -21.94 -11.10
CA ARG A 77 -2.51 -22.43 -11.73
C ARG A 77 -3.26 -23.42 -10.84
N GLU A 78 -2.57 -24.41 -10.29
CA GLU A 78 -3.17 -25.37 -9.34
C GLU A 78 -3.65 -24.68 -8.06
N ALA A 79 -2.90 -23.69 -7.56
CA ALA A 79 -3.29 -22.91 -6.38
C ALA A 79 -4.54 -22.04 -6.64
N ILE A 80 -4.73 -21.54 -7.86
CA ILE A 80 -5.95 -20.83 -8.28
C ILE A 80 -7.12 -21.80 -8.43
N GLU A 81 -6.90 -22.94 -9.09
CA GLU A 81 -7.93 -23.98 -9.31
C GLU A 81 -8.42 -24.60 -7.99
N SER A 82 -7.52 -24.74 -7.00
CA SER A 82 -7.86 -25.17 -5.64
C SER A 82 -8.44 -24.06 -4.76
N GLY A 83 -8.55 -22.83 -5.28
CA GLY A 83 -9.14 -21.69 -4.58
C GLY A 83 -8.27 -21.10 -3.48
N ILE A 84 -6.99 -21.47 -3.39
CA ILE A 84 -6.02 -20.92 -2.41
C ILE A 84 -5.58 -19.51 -2.82
N LEU A 85 -5.46 -19.27 -4.13
CA LEU A 85 -5.07 -17.98 -4.69
C LEU A 85 -6.15 -17.40 -5.60
N LYS A 86 -6.24 -16.07 -5.63
CA LYS A 86 -7.00 -15.31 -6.60
C LYS A 86 -6.10 -14.91 -7.76
N ASP A 87 -6.58 -15.13 -8.99
CA ASP A 87 -5.86 -14.68 -10.19
C ASP A 87 -6.11 -13.19 -10.43
N LEU A 88 -5.06 -12.39 -10.33
CA LEU A 88 -5.10 -10.96 -10.63
C LEU A 88 -4.40 -10.61 -11.95
N THR A 89 -3.90 -11.61 -12.67
CA THR A 89 -3.11 -11.42 -13.90
C THR A 89 -3.83 -10.55 -14.94
N PRO A 90 -5.13 -10.73 -15.24
CA PRO A 90 -5.80 -9.90 -16.24
C PRO A 90 -5.80 -8.41 -15.88
N ILE A 91 -6.05 -8.09 -14.61
CA ILE A 91 -6.10 -6.70 -14.13
C ILE A 91 -4.67 -6.14 -14.04
N ALA A 92 -3.72 -6.93 -13.56
CA ALA A 92 -2.31 -6.55 -13.48
C ALA A 92 -1.74 -6.18 -14.86
N GLN A 93 -2.03 -6.98 -15.88
CA GLN A 93 -1.63 -6.70 -17.26
C GLN A 93 -2.27 -5.42 -17.80
N SER A 94 -3.54 -5.15 -17.47
CA SER A 94 -4.23 -3.92 -17.89
C SER A 94 -3.57 -2.65 -17.35
N ILE A 95 -2.86 -2.74 -16.22
CA ILE A 95 -2.13 -1.63 -15.61
C ILE A 95 -0.63 -1.64 -15.89
N GLY A 96 -0.15 -2.53 -16.77
CA GLY A 96 1.26 -2.60 -17.19
C GLY A 96 2.20 -3.40 -16.28
N LEU A 97 1.69 -4.40 -15.55
CA LEU A 97 2.52 -5.45 -14.94
C LEU A 97 2.58 -6.64 -15.91
N GLU A 98 3.77 -6.98 -16.38
CA GLU A 98 3.97 -7.97 -17.48
C GLU A 98 4.15 -9.42 -17.00
N PHE A 99 4.10 -9.67 -15.70
CA PHE A 99 4.22 -11.01 -15.09
C PHE A 99 2.89 -11.46 -14.48
N CYS A 100 2.76 -12.76 -14.23
CA CYS A 100 1.58 -13.32 -13.58
C CYS A 100 1.47 -12.84 -12.14
N VAL A 101 0.25 -12.46 -11.71
CA VAL A 101 0.00 -11.95 -10.36
C VAL A 101 -1.06 -12.79 -9.67
N GLY A 102 -0.73 -13.29 -8.49
CA GLY A 102 -1.64 -13.98 -7.59
C GLY A 102 -1.84 -13.20 -6.29
N MET A 103 -2.94 -13.47 -5.59
CA MET A 103 -3.20 -12.92 -4.26
C MET A 103 -3.75 -13.98 -3.32
N THR A 104 -3.29 -13.97 -2.06
CA THR A 104 -3.79 -14.90 -1.04
C THR A 104 -5.21 -14.55 -0.59
N ASN A 105 -5.96 -15.57 -0.15
CA ASN A 105 -7.32 -15.36 0.35
C ASN A 105 -7.38 -14.42 1.56
N PRO A 106 -6.52 -14.51 2.59
CA PRO A 106 -6.59 -13.59 3.72
C PRO A 106 -6.43 -12.12 3.28
N LEU A 107 -5.57 -11.86 2.29
CA LEU A 107 -5.42 -10.52 1.74
C LEU A 107 -6.67 -10.08 0.97
N TRP A 108 -7.24 -10.98 0.16
CA TRP A 108 -8.49 -10.74 -0.57
C TRP A 108 -9.64 -10.43 0.38
N ASP A 109 -9.88 -11.29 1.36
CA ASP A 109 -11.01 -11.19 2.27
C ASP A 109 -10.89 -9.94 3.16
N GLN A 110 -9.68 -9.63 3.65
CA GLN A 110 -9.49 -8.51 4.56
C GLN A 110 -9.42 -7.16 3.85
N TYR A 111 -8.75 -7.07 2.69
CA TYR A 111 -8.48 -5.80 2.05
C TYR A 111 -9.19 -5.58 0.73
N ILE A 112 -9.83 -6.56 0.10
CA ILE A 112 -10.57 -6.36 -1.14
C ILE A 112 -12.08 -6.52 -0.92
N THR A 113 -12.50 -7.57 -0.20
CA THR A 113 -13.91 -7.84 0.14
C THR A 113 -14.18 -7.93 1.65
N PRO A 114 -13.89 -6.87 2.44
CA PRO A 114 -14.07 -6.89 3.90
C PRO A 114 -15.53 -6.95 4.36
N SER A 115 -16.48 -6.61 3.49
CA SER A 115 -17.92 -6.71 3.75
C SER A 115 -18.64 -7.31 2.54
N PRO A 116 -19.70 -8.11 2.77
CA PRO A 116 -20.53 -8.67 1.71
C PRO A 116 -21.28 -7.60 0.89
N ASP A 117 -21.38 -6.36 1.39
CA ASP A 117 -22.08 -5.26 0.72
C ASP A 117 -21.24 -4.58 -0.38
N PHE A 118 -20.00 -5.03 -0.59
CA PHE A 118 -19.11 -4.46 -1.61
C PHE A 118 -19.60 -4.83 -3.01
N THR A 119 -19.86 -3.80 -3.82
CA THR A 119 -20.21 -3.99 -5.23
C THR A 119 -18.99 -4.44 -6.03
N GLU A 120 -19.22 -5.11 -7.16
CA GLU A 120 -18.15 -5.52 -8.07
C GLU A 120 -17.30 -4.33 -8.53
N GLU A 121 -17.92 -3.18 -8.80
CA GLU A 121 -17.21 -1.96 -9.17
C GLU A 121 -16.22 -1.49 -8.09
N LEU A 122 -16.65 -1.54 -6.82
CA LEU A 122 -15.78 -1.18 -5.70
C LEU A 122 -14.62 -2.17 -5.55
N ILE A 123 -14.90 -3.47 -5.69
CA ILE A 123 -13.87 -4.53 -5.68
C ILE A 123 -12.83 -4.27 -6.78
N GLN A 124 -13.27 -4.00 -8.00
CA GLN A 124 -12.39 -3.72 -9.14
C GLN A 124 -11.55 -2.45 -8.92
N ASN A 125 -12.16 -1.38 -8.39
CA ASN A 125 -11.43 -0.16 -8.05
C ASN A 125 -10.33 -0.42 -7.02
N ARG A 126 -10.63 -1.19 -5.96
CA ARG A 126 -9.66 -1.51 -4.91
C ARG A 126 -8.53 -2.41 -5.42
N LEU A 127 -8.83 -3.38 -6.29
CA LEU A 127 -7.82 -4.19 -6.96
C LEU A 127 -6.91 -3.33 -7.82
N ARG A 128 -7.48 -2.42 -8.61
CA ARG A 128 -6.70 -1.50 -9.44
C ARG A 128 -5.79 -0.63 -8.58
N ASP A 129 -6.32 -0.01 -7.53
CA ASP A 129 -5.56 0.89 -6.66
C ASP A 129 -4.44 0.13 -5.92
N THR A 130 -4.71 -1.10 -5.47
CA THR A 130 -3.71 -2.02 -4.91
C THR A 130 -2.60 -2.34 -5.90
N LEU A 131 -2.96 -2.76 -7.12
CA LEU A 131 -1.98 -3.14 -8.14
C LEU A 131 -1.18 -1.93 -8.66
N VAL A 132 -1.79 -0.75 -8.70
CA VAL A 132 -1.08 0.51 -9.01
C VAL A 132 -0.07 0.85 -7.90
N ALA A 133 -0.46 0.71 -6.63
CA ALA A 133 0.47 0.89 -5.52
C ALA A 133 1.65 -0.09 -5.59
N VAL A 134 1.37 -1.37 -5.90
CA VAL A 134 2.41 -2.38 -6.17
C VAL A 134 3.32 -1.93 -7.30
N ARG A 135 2.77 -1.57 -8.46
CA ARG A 135 3.57 -1.12 -9.62
C ARG A 135 4.48 0.05 -9.28
N LEU A 136 3.94 1.07 -8.60
CA LEU A 136 4.70 2.25 -8.17
C LEU A 136 5.80 1.87 -7.18
N ARG A 137 5.49 1.01 -6.21
CA ARG A 137 6.46 0.54 -5.22
C ARG A 137 7.60 -0.22 -5.90
N LEU A 138 7.29 -1.15 -6.80
CA LEU A 138 8.27 -1.92 -7.56
C LEU A 138 9.17 -1.02 -8.43
N ALA A 139 8.57 -0.02 -9.10
CA ALA A 139 9.33 0.94 -9.90
C ALA A 139 10.25 1.85 -9.06
N SER A 140 9.95 2.02 -7.76
CA SER A 140 10.76 2.83 -6.84
C SER A 140 11.96 2.09 -6.24
N LEU A 141 12.07 0.77 -6.45
CA LEU A 141 13.12 -0.05 -5.87
C LEU A 141 14.49 0.29 -6.49
N LYS A 142 15.44 0.67 -5.62
CA LYS A 142 16.84 0.91 -6.04
C LYS A 142 17.63 -0.38 -6.20
N THR A 143 17.21 -1.42 -5.48
CA THR A 143 17.88 -2.72 -5.44
C THR A 143 16.84 -3.82 -5.61
N PRO A 144 17.13 -4.88 -6.37
CA PRO A 144 16.23 -6.02 -6.49
C PRO A 144 16.11 -6.72 -5.14
N THR A 145 14.89 -6.91 -4.67
CA THR A 145 14.58 -7.66 -3.45
C THR A 145 13.45 -8.64 -3.74
N PRO A 146 13.57 -9.91 -3.28
CA PRO A 146 12.57 -10.93 -3.57
C PRO A 146 11.24 -10.64 -2.87
N LEU A 147 11.27 -10.01 -1.70
CA LEU A 147 10.10 -9.64 -0.92
C LEU A 147 10.10 -8.12 -0.72
N VAL A 148 8.96 -7.50 -1.02
CA VAL A 148 8.79 -6.04 -0.98
C VAL A 148 7.55 -5.72 -0.17
N ASP A 149 7.68 -4.82 0.80
CA ASP A 149 6.54 -4.24 1.49
C ASP A 149 5.88 -3.17 0.60
N VAL A 150 4.57 -3.26 0.45
CA VAL A 150 3.76 -2.39 -0.39
C VAL A 150 2.68 -1.73 0.48
N PRO A 151 2.85 -0.45 0.85
CA PRO A 151 1.78 0.31 1.46
C PRO A 151 0.70 0.63 0.43
N VAL A 152 -0.55 0.32 0.76
CA VAL A 152 -1.72 0.60 -0.07
C VAL A 152 -2.70 1.43 0.74
N LEU A 153 -3.25 2.50 0.15
CA LEU A 153 -4.31 3.27 0.78
C LEU A 153 -5.65 2.80 0.23
N LEU A 154 -6.52 2.30 1.12
CA LEU A 154 -7.85 1.83 0.75
C LEU A 154 -8.90 2.45 1.68
N GLU A 155 -10.05 2.80 1.12
CA GLU A 155 -11.20 3.25 1.89
C GLU A 155 -11.98 2.03 2.41
N PHE A 156 -12.56 2.17 3.61
CA PHE A 156 -13.37 1.15 4.27
C PHE A 156 -14.65 1.78 4.81
N PRO A 157 -15.83 1.17 4.60
CA PRO A 157 -17.08 1.64 5.19
C PRO A 157 -17.08 1.45 6.72
N PRO A 158 -17.96 2.17 7.45
CA PRO A 158 -19.06 3.01 6.97
C PRO A 158 -18.65 4.45 6.58
N GLU A 159 -17.44 4.88 6.91
CA GLU A 159 -16.98 6.25 6.69
C GLU A 159 -15.75 6.21 5.76
N PRO A 160 -15.73 6.92 4.61
CA PRO A 160 -14.73 6.76 3.55
C PRO A 160 -13.38 7.40 3.92
N THR A 161 -12.82 6.98 5.04
CA THR A 161 -11.50 7.42 5.50
C THR A 161 -10.47 6.46 4.90
N PRO A 162 -9.52 6.94 4.09
CA PRO A 162 -8.44 6.12 3.58
C PRO A 162 -7.59 5.58 4.73
N GLN A 163 -7.41 4.26 4.76
CA GLN A 163 -6.58 3.56 5.73
C GLN A 163 -5.38 2.94 5.04
N LEU A 164 -4.24 2.90 5.76
CA LEU A 164 -3.03 2.25 5.28
C LEU A 164 -3.12 0.73 5.49
N CYS A 165 -3.18 0.00 4.40
CA CYS A 165 -3.14 -1.46 4.33
C CYS A 165 -1.73 -1.88 3.90
N LEU A 166 -1.08 -2.73 4.69
CA LEU A 166 0.23 -3.25 4.33
C LEU A 166 0.08 -4.58 3.61
N THR A 167 0.61 -4.66 2.39
CA THR A 167 0.68 -5.88 1.60
C THR A 167 2.14 -6.24 1.35
N PHE A 168 2.45 -7.51 1.19
CA PHE A 168 3.77 -7.94 0.72
C PHE A 168 3.71 -8.48 -0.70
N ALA A 169 4.65 -8.06 -1.53
CA ALA A 169 4.84 -8.55 -2.88
C ALA A 169 6.07 -9.46 -2.91
N LEU A 170 5.85 -10.75 -3.14
CA LEU A 170 6.88 -11.79 -3.22
C LEU A 170 7.09 -12.20 -4.68
N PHE A 171 8.29 -12.01 -5.19
CA PHE A 171 8.72 -12.57 -6.45
C PHE A 171 9.13 -14.03 -6.28
N HIS A 172 8.59 -14.89 -7.13
CA HIS A 172 8.97 -16.30 -7.17
C HIS A 172 8.99 -16.83 -8.61
N LYS A 173 9.64 -17.97 -8.80
CA LYS A 173 9.60 -18.72 -10.05
C LYS A 173 8.51 -19.78 -9.93
N ASP A 174 7.46 -19.62 -10.74
CA ASP A 174 6.46 -20.65 -10.93
C ASP A 174 6.95 -21.71 -11.91
N PRO A 175 6.73 -23.01 -11.64
CA PRO A 175 7.17 -24.09 -12.53
C PRO A 175 6.51 -24.07 -13.92
N VAL A 176 5.39 -23.37 -14.10
CA VAL A 176 4.61 -23.34 -15.35
C VAL A 176 4.62 -21.97 -16.00
N ASP A 177 4.37 -20.92 -15.22
CA ASP A 177 4.18 -19.55 -15.73
C ASP A 177 5.47 -18.70 -15.68
N GLY A 178 6.56 -19.21 -15.07
CA GLY A 178 7.85 -18.52 -15.02
C GLY A 178 7.93 -17.46 -13.92
N ASP A 179 8.24 -16.21 -14.26
CA ASP A 179 8.29 -15.12 -13.28
C ASP A 179 6.88 -14.73 -12.81
N CYS A 180 6.65 -14.84 -11.50
CA CYS A 180 5.36 -14.56 -10.88
C CYS A 180 5.53 -13.64 -9.67
N LEU A 181 4.48 -12.88 -9.40
CA LEU A 181 4.35 -12.07 -8.20
C LEU A 181 3.16 -12.56 -7.37
N LEU A 182 3.42 -12.80 -6.09
CA LEU A 182 2.40 -13.17 -5.12
C LEU A 182 2.19 -12.02 -4.14
N LEU A 183 0.95 -11.56 -4.01
CA LEU A 183 0.51 -10.60 -3.01
C LEU A 183 0.03 -11.34 -1.76
N ILE A 184 0.67 -11.05 -0.63
CA ILE A 184 0.54 -11.83 0.62
C ILE A 184 0.15 -10.89 1.76
N HIS A 185 -0.73 -11.39 2.63
CA HIS A 185 -1.06 -10.72 3.88
C HIS A 185 0.14 -10.74 4.87
N PRO A 186 0.41 -9.66 5.63
CA PRO A 186 1.52 -9.62 6.60
C PRO A 186 1.60 -10.82 7.56
N GLY A 187 0.46 -11.36 7.97
CA GLY A 187 0.39 -12.54 8.84
C GLY A 187 0.88 -13.84 8.19
N GLU A 188 0.90 -13.92 6.86
CA GLU A 188 1.29 -15.13 6.12
C GLU A 188 2.75 -15.11 5.65
N VAL A 189 3.43 -13.96 5.72
CA VAL A 189 4.79 -13.76 5.17
C VAL A 189 5.78 -14.81 5.66
N PHE A 190 5.76 -15.15 6.94
CA PHE A 190 6.68 -16.12 7.53
C PHE A 190 6.44 -17.54 6.99
N ALA A 191 5.19 -17.97 6.90
CA ALA A 191 4.84 -19.30 6.40
C ALA A 191 5.15 -19.43 4.90
N THR A 192 4.80 -18.41 4.12
CA THR A 192 5.06 -18.40 2.67
C THR A 192 6.56 -18.38 2.37
N ARG A 193 7.35 -17.57 3.10
CA ARG A 193 8.80 -17.51 2.91
C ARG A 193 9.47 -18.87 3.15
N GLN A 194 9.10 -19.57 4.21
CA GLN A 194 9.67 -20.88 4.52
C GLN A 194 9.33 -21.92 3.44
N ALA A 195 8.12 -21.87 2.86
CA ALA A 195 7.70 -22.79 1.81
C ALA A 195 8.52 -22.64 0.51
N PHE A 196 8.92 -21.40 0.17
CA PHE A 196 9.75 -21.12 -1.01
C PHE A 196 11.27 -21.27 -0.76
N GLU A 197 11.75 -21.12 0.47
CA GLU A 197 13.17 -21.35 0.82
C GLU A 197 13.55 -22.85 0.90
N ASN A 198 12.57 -23.73 1.14
CA ASN A 198 12.78 -25.18 1.30
C ASN A 198 12.65 -26.00 0.01
N ASN A 199 12.54 -25.34 -1.15
CA ASN A 199 12.36 -25.95 -2.47
C ASN A 199 13.40 -25.45 -3.47
#